data_AF-E6UKR4-F1
#
_entry.id   AF-E6UKR4-F1
#
_cell.length_a   1.000
_cell.length_b   1.000
_cell.length_c   1.000
_cell.angle_alpha   90.00
_cell.angle_beta   90.00
_cell.angle_gamma   90.00
#
_symmetry.space_group_name_H-M   'P 1'
#
loop_
_entity.id
_entity.type
_entity.pdbx_description
1 polymer ?
#
loop_
_entity_poly.entity_id
_entity_poly.type
_entity_poly.pdbx_seq_one_letter_code
_entity_poly.pdbx_strand_id
1 'polypeptide(L)'
;MKGSYTIRVGNSRLRYEFTICRNITILKGNSATGKTTLVEMIREYYEDGELSGIQLESSVPCRTLSGRDWKYILPAIENSIVFIDEDNDFLRTLEFAEAIRHSSNYYVIVTREGLAYLPYSVNEIYGIRESGKYAGLKQVYNEFYRIYHWVSEIEKSNIVKVVVEDTNSGYEFFSALAADGQPIVISAEGNSGVFKKLLGRDPSETCLVIADGAAFGSEIDRVMKLIHDADNVILYLPESFEWLILKSGLIDGTRIQEMLANPENYILSDKYFSWEQYFTALLIDETKDTFLSYSKKKLNPVYLHEIEKSKIVNAMDKIGELFSDN
;
A
#
# COMPACT_ATOMS: atom_id res chain seq x y z
N MET A 1 -3.64 16.68 2.92
CA MET A 1 -2.37 16.59 3.68
C MET A 1 -1.28 15.94 2.84
N LYS A 2 -0.01 16.11 3.25
CA LYS A 2 1.15 15.33 2.81
C LYS A 2 2.15 15.21 3.96
N GLY A 3 3.09 14.28 3.88
CA GLY A 3 4.15 14.06 4.87
C GLY A 3 3.85 12.91 5.84
N SER A 4 4.75 12.74 6.81
CA SER A 4 4.65 11.77 7.88
C SER A 4 4.20 12.42 9.20
N TYR A 5 3.35 11.74 9.95
CA TYR A 5 2.80 12.22 11.20
C TYR A 5 3.04 11.18 12.30
N THR A 6 3.75 11.58 13.36
CA THR A 6 3.93 10.77 14.56
C THR A 6 2.82 11.08 15.55
N ILE A 7 2.13 10.04 16.02
CA ILE A 7 1.07 10.13 17.02
C ILE A 7 1.60 9.44 18.28
N ARG A 8 1.50 10.14 19.42
CA ARG A 8 1.65 9.53 20.74
C ARG A 8 0.38 9.72 21.52
N VAL A 9 -0.25 8.63 21.93
CA VAL A 9 -1.48 8.69 22.73
C VAL A 9 -1.41 7.73 23.88
N GLY A 10 -1.77 8.18 25.08
CA GLY A 10 -1.59 7.38 26.27
C GLY A 10 -2.35 7.88 27.48
N ASN A 11 -2.55 7.01 28.45
CA ASN A 11 -3.01 7.33 29.80
C ASN A 11 -2.05 6.69 30.82
N SER A 12 -2.39 6.71 32.11
CA SER A 12 -1.53 6.12 33.15
C SER A 12 -1.16 4.63 32.97
N ARG A 13 -1.89 3.87 32.14
CA ARG A 13 -1.72 2.43 31.96
C ARG A 13 -1.22 2.04 30.58
N LEU A 14 -1.68 2.72 29.53
CA LEU A 14 -1.38 2.38 28.13
C LEU A 14 -0.72 3.56 27.43
N ARG A 15 0.20 3.27 26.52
CA ARG A 15 0.77 4.24 25.58
C ARG A 15 0.89 3.61 24.21
N TYR A 16 0.55 4.37 23.19
CA TYR A 16 0.73 4.04 21.79
C TYR A 16 1.66 5.09 21.18
N GLU A 17 2.63 4.65 20.40
CA GLU A 17 3.49 5.50 19.60
C GLU A 17 3.67 4.89 18.21
N PHE A 18 3.28 5.63 17.18
CA PHE A 18 3.36 5.19 15.79
C PHE A 18 3.50 6.38 14.86
N THR A 19 3.97 6.11 13.64
CA THR A 19 4.06 7.11 12.57
C THR A 19 3.34 6.59 11.34
N ILE A 20 2.52 7.45 10.73
CA ILE A 20 1.85 7.17 9.46
C ILE A 20 2.36 8.13 8.39
N CYS A 21 2.48 7.66 7.15
CA CYS A 21 3.01 8.46 6.04
C CYS A 21 2.07 8.51 4.82
N ARG A 22 0.92 7.84 4.88
CA ARG A 22 -0.04 7.71 3.78
C ARG A 22 -1.44 8.06 4.23
N ASN A 23 -2.26 8.40 3.24
CA ASN A 23 -3.66 8.76 3.44
C ASN A 23 -4.50 7.64 4.00
N ILE A 24 -4.17 6.36 3.78
CA ILE A 24 -4.90 5.22 4.36
C ILE A 24 -3.93 4.26 5.04
N THR A 25 -4.15 4.04 6.33
CA THR A 25 -3.45 3.08 7.17
C THR A 25 -4.47 2.11 7.76
N ILE A 26 -4.20 0.81 7.63
CA ILE A 26 -5.07 -0.25 8.14
C ILE A 26 -4.48 -0.86 9.41
N LEU A 27 -5.28 -0.93 10.47
CA LEU A 27 -4.97 -1.66 11.68
C LEU A 27 -5.71 -2.99 11.72
N LYS A 28 -4.97 -4.08 11.51
CA LYS A 28 -5.44 -5.46 11.57
C LYS A 28 -4.97 -6.17 12.84
N GLY A 29 -5.69 -7.20 13.24
CA GLY A 29 -5.30 -8.09 14.33
C GLY A 29 -6.48 -8.72 15.04
N ASN A 30 -6.20 -9.74 15.84
CA ASN A 30 -7.22 -10.46 16.61
C ASN A 30 -7.94 -9.55 17.62
N SER A 31 -9.07 -10.01 18.17
CA SER A 31 -9.76 -9.31 19.26
C SER A 31 -8.79 -9.05 20.43
N ALA A 32 -9.02 -7.97 21.17
CA ALA A 32 -8.30 -7.61 22.40
C ALA A 32 -6.81 -7.22 22.25
N THR A 33 -6.34 -6.82 21.06
CA THR A 33 -4.97 -6.28 20.87
C THR A 33 -4.87 -4.75 21.09
N GLY A 34 -5.85 -4.12 21.72
CA GLY A 34 -5.84 -2.67 22.00
C GLY A 34 -6.16 -1.74 20.82
N LYS A 35 -6.74 -2.25 19.71
CA LYS A 35 -7.12 -1.43 18.53
C LYS A 35 -8.32 -0.53 18.82
N THR A 36 -9.43 -1.09 19.29
CA THR A 36 -10.62 -0.34 19.74
C THR A 36 -10.24 0.64 20.84
N THR A 37 -9.42 0.21 21.81
CA THR A 37 -8.92 1.09 22.88
C THR A 37 -8.16 2.31 22.35
N LEU A 38 -7.35 2.15 21.29
CA LEU A 38 -6.70 3.30 20.65
C LEU A 38 -7.73 4.30 20.10
N VAL A 39 -8.76 3.82 19.38
CA VAL A 39 -9.80 4.68 18.81
C VAL A 39 -10.63 5.35 19.91
N GLU A 40 -10.98 4.62 20.96
CA GLU A 40 -11.68 5.12 22.15
C GLU A 40 -10.88 6.25 22.83
N MET A 41 -9.57 6.06 23.02
CA MET A 41 -8.72 7.10 23.62
C MET A 41 -8.67 8.37 22.78
N ILE A 42 -8.65 8.26 21.44
CA ILE A 42 -8.73 9.43 20.56
C ILE A 42 -10.10 10.12 20.69
N ARG A 43 -11.19 9.35 20.80
CA ARG A 43 -12.53 9.91 21.01
C ARG A 43 -12.64 10.65 22.34
N GLU A 44 -12.26 10.00 23.44
CA GLU A 44 -12.32 10.58 24.78
C GLU A 44 -11.49 11.87 24.89
N TYR A 45 -10.28 11.89 24.30
CA TYR A 45 -9.48 13.12 24.25
C TYR A 45 -10.12 14.20 23.38
N TYR A 46 -10.77 13.84 22.28
CA TYR A 46 -11.46 14.81 21.43
C TYR A 46 -12.67 15.46 22.13
N GLU A 47 -13.39 14.69 22.96
CA GLU A 47 -14.58 15.16 23.69
C GLU A 47 -14.21 15.98 24.94
N ASP A 48 -13.27 15.50 25.75
CA ASP A 48 -12.98 16.06 27.08
C ASP A 48 -11.59 16.70 27.20
N GLY A 49 -10.76 16.63 26.15
CA GLY A 49 -9.38 17.14 26.19
C GLY A 49 -8.56 16.48 27.29
N GLU A 50 -7.77 17.27 28.02
CA GLU A 50 -6.93 16.79 29.13
C GLU A 50 -7.74 16.22 30.30
N LEU A 51 -9.04 16.56 30.43
CA LEU A 51 -9.90 16.07 31.51
C LEU A 51 -10.19 14.57 31.39
N SER A 52 -10.05 13.99 30.19
CA SER A 52 -10.12 12.54 29.96
C SER A 52 -9.01 11.75 30.68
N GLY A 53 -7.94 12.42 31.12
CA GLY A 53 -6.74 11.76 31.64
C GLY A 53 -5.87 11.14 30.54
N ILE A 54 -6.16 11.45 29.28
CA ILE A 54 -5.40 11.03 28.10
C ILE A 54 -4.46 12.17 27.67
N GLN A 55 -3.25 11.79 27.32
CA GLN A 55 -2.27 12.64 26.66
C GLN A 55 -2.22 12.27 25.18
N LEU A 56 -2.42 13.25 24.31
CA LEU A 56 -2.30 13.11 22.87
C LEU A 56 -1.30 14.12 22.32
N GLU A 57 -0.23 13.63 21.70
CA GLU A 57 0.72 14.44 20.93
C GLU A 57 0.58 14.09 19.44
N SER A 58 0.32 15.11 18.62
CA SER A 58 0.30 15.03 17.17
C SER A 58 0.53 16.42 16.59
N SER A 59 1.20 16.52 15.44
CA SER A 59 1.36 17.79 14.72
C SER A 59 0.10 18.23 13.97
N VAL A 60 -0.90 17.36 13.86
CA VAL A 60 -2.21 17.61 13.25
C VAL A 60 -3.34 17.09 14.13
N PRO A 61 -4.56 17.64 14.02
CA PRO A 61 -5.69 17.16 14.80
C PRO A 61 -5.98 15.67 14.55
N CYS A 62 -6.25 14.93 15.62
CA CYS A 62 -6.79 13.57 15.54
C CYS A 62 -8.28 13.61 15.87
N ARG A 63 -9.10 12.94 15.06
CA ARG A 63 -10.55 12.85 15.24
C ARG A 63 -11.01 11.41 15.07
N THR A 64 -12.18 11.09 15.60
CA THR A 64 -12.88 9.84 15.26
C THR A 64 -14.03 10.12 14.29
N LEU A 65 -14.35 9.14 13.45
CA LEU A 65 -15.54 9.16 12.61
C LEU A 65 -16.32 7.87 12.85
N SER A 66 -17.61 7.99 13.13
CA SER A 66 -18.47 6.84 13.42
C SER A 66 -19.94 7.16 13.21
N GLY A 67 -20.77 6.12 13.11
CA GLY A 67 -22.22 6.26 13.13
C GLY A 67 -22.82 6.69 11.79
N ARG A 68 -24.14 6.90 11.79
CA ARG A 68 -24.94 7.07 10.56
C ARG A 68 -24.77 8.43 9.90
N ASP A 69 -24.43 9.45 10.69
CA ASP A 69 -24.30 10.84 10.23
C ASP A 69 -22.90 11.17 9.68
N TRP A 70 -22.07 10.15 9.44
CA TRP A 70 -20.70 10.32 8.92
C TRP A 70 -20.66 11.19 7.65
N LYS A 71 -21.72 11.14 6.81
CA LYS A 71 -21.83 11.94 5.58
C LYS A 71 -21.93 13.44 5.84
N TYR A 72 -22.46 13.85 6.99
CA TYR A 72 -22.52 15.26 7.40
C TYR A 72 -21.26 15.68 8.16
N ILE A 73 -20.67 14.75 8.90
CA ILE A 73 -19.50 15.00 9.75
C ILE A 73 -18.22 15.07 8.92
N LEU A 74 -17.98 14.08 8.06
CA LEU A 74 -16.74 13.91 7.32
C LEU A 74 -16.35 15.12 6.46
N PRO A 75 -17.27 15.78 5.72
CA PRO A 75 -16.93 16.96 4.92
C PRO A 75 -16.42 18.15 5.74
N ALA A 76 -16.74 18.21 7.04
CA ALA A 76 -16.26 19.26 7.94
C ALA A 76 -14.90 18.95 8.57
N ILE A 77 -14.36 17.74 8.35
CA ILE A 77 -13.05 17.34 8.84
C ILE A 77 -12.03 17.59 7.72
N GLU A 78 -11.06 18.45 7.99
CA GLU A 78 -9.96 18.75 7.08
C GLU A 78 -8.62 18.69 7.80
N ASN A 79 -7.57 18.36 7.05
CA ASN A 79 -6.18 18.34 7.51
C ASN A 79 -5.99 17.62 8.85
N SER A 80 -6.71 16.51 9.04
CA SER A 80 -6.74 15.73 10.28
C SER A 80 -6.40 14.25 10.03
N ILE A 81 -6.04 13.55 11.10
CA ILE A 81 -5.99 12.08 11.12
C ILE A 81 -7.31 11.57 11.67
N VAL A 82 -8.05 10.81 10.87
CA VAL A 82 -9.38 10.29 11.18
C VAL A 82 -9.28 8.81 11.54
N PHE A 83 -9.60 8.49 12.77
CA PHE A 83 -9.65 7.12 13.30
C PHE A 83 -11.05 6.55 13.16
N ILE A 84 -11.16 5.33 12.63
CA ILE A 84 -12.45 4.66 12.39
C ILE A 84 -12.34 3.23 12.89
N ASP A 85 -13.30 2.82 13.73
CA ASP A 85 -13.36 1.44 14.24
C ASP A 85 -14.14 0.50 13.30
N GLU A 86 -13.94 -0.80 13.48
CA GLU A 86 -14.46 -1.86 12.59
C GLU A 86 -15.98 -2.00 12.60
N ASP A 87 -16.67 -1.40 13.57
CA ASP A 87 -18.13 -1.44 13.76
C ASP A 87 -18.91 -0.56 12.76
N ASN A 88 -18.21 0.15 11.87
CA ASN A 88 -18.81 1.06 10.91
C ASN A 88 -19.04 0.39 9.55
N ASP A 89 -20.29 -0.03 9.30
CA ASP A 89 -20.70 -0.67 8.03
C ASP A 89 -20.35 0.16 6.78
N PHE A 90 -20.32 1.49 6.90
CA PHE A 90 -19.99 2.38 5.78
C PHE A 90 -18.58 2.18 5.24
N LEU A 91 -17.63 1.64 6.04
CA LEU A 91 -16.25 1.40 5.62
C LEU A 91 -16.15 0.54 4.34
N ARG A 92 -17.16 -0.31 4.12
CA ARG A 92 -17.20 -1.28 3.03
C ARG A 92 -17.87 -0.75 1.78
N THR A 93 -18.35 0.49 1.77
CA THR A 93 -19.15 1.00 0.66
C THR A 93 -18.32 1.85 -0.31
N LEU A 94 -18.76 1.85 -1.57
CA LEU A 94 -18.18 2.73 -2.59
C LEU A 94 -18.37 4.21 -2.20
N GLU A 95 -19.48 4.55 -1.55
CA GLU A 95 -19.75 5.95 -1.18
C GLU A 95 -18.74 6.48 -0.15
N PHE A 96 -18.28 5.64 0.78
CA PHE A 96 -17.21 6.04 1.71
C PHE A 96 -15.88 6.25 0.97
N ALA A 97 -15.52 5.33 0.06
CA ALA A 97 -14.32 5.48 -0.75
C ALA A 97 -14.34 6.77 -1.58
N GLU A 98 -15.48 7.10 -2.20
CA GLU A 98 -15.66 8.34 -2.95
C GLU A 98 -15.56 9.58 -2.06
N ALA A 99 -16.09 9.52 -0.84
CA ALA A 99 -16.05 10.65 0.09
C ALA A 99 -14.63 10.97 0.57
N ILE A 100 -13.77 9.96 0.77
CA ILE A 100 -12.40 10.19 1.24
C ILE A 100 -11.40 10.47 0.11
N ARG A 101 -11.74 10.12 -1.14
CA ARG A 101 -10.87 10.22 -2.33
C ARG A 101 -10.25 11.61 -2.56
N HIS A 102 -10.99 12.65 -2.23
CA HIS A 102 -10.59 14.05 -2.41
C HIS A 102 -10.43 14.80 -1.08
N SER A 103 -10.29 14.06 0.01
CA SER A 103 -10.15 14.64 1.33
C SER A 103 -8.71 15.03 1.62
N SER A 104 -8.55 16.10 2.40
CA SER A 104 -7.25 16.53 2.89
C SER A 104 -6.77 15.71 4.11
N ASN A 105 -7.45 14.61 4.46
CA ASN A 105 -7.22 13.84 5.69
C ASN A 105 -6.39 12.57 5.47
N TYR A 106 -5.80 12.08 6.55
CA TYR A 106 -5.29 10.71 6.65
C TYR A 106 -6.26 9.87 7.47
N TYR A 107 -6.35 8.58 7.19
CA TYR A 107 -7.30 7.65 7.78
C TYR A 107 -6.58 6.49 8.43
N VAL A 108 -6.86 6.24 9.70
CA VAL A 108 -6.44 5.04 10.43
C VAL A 108 -7.68 4.19 10.67
N ILE A 109 -7.79 3.09 9.93
CA ILE A 109 -9.01 2.26 9.92
C ILE A 109 -8.71 0.93 10.60
N VAL A 110 -9.42 0.64 11.67
CA VAL A 110 -9.42 -0.67 12.31
C VAL A 110 -10.38 -1.56 11.53
N THR A 111 -9.90 -2.69 11.04
CA THR A 111 -10.74 -3.69 10.36
C THR A 111 -10.05 -5.05 10.32
N ARG A 112 -10.82 -6.13 10.33
CA ARG A 112 -10.33 -7.49 10.06
C ARG A 112 -10.42 -7.85 8.58
N GLU A 113 -11.33 -7.22 7.85
CA GLU A 113 -11.66 -7.54 6.48
C GLU A 113 -10.92 -6.64 5.49
N GLY A 114 -10.77 -7.10 4.25
CA GLY A 114 -10.26 -6.26 3.16
C GLY A 114 -11.31 -5.24 2.72
N LEU A 115 -10.89 -3.98 2.52
CA LEU A 115 -11.77 -2.89 2.07
C LEU A 115 -11.62 -2.71 0.55
N ALA A 116 -12.43 -3.43 -0.23
CA ALA A 116 -12.27 -3.56 -1.69
C ALA A 116 -12.31 -2.25 -2.48
N TYR A 117 -12.95 -1.20 -1.95
CA TYR A 117 -13.05 0.11 -2.61
C TYR A 117 -11.92 1.08 -2.22
N LEU A 118 -11.06 0.72 -1.27
CA LEU A 118 -9.98 1.56 -0.78
C LEU A 118 -8.62 1.10 -1.31
N PRO A 119 -7.85 1.96 -2.00
CA PRO A 119 -6.55 1.62 -2.57
C PRO A 119 -5.43 1.81 -1.53
N TYR A 120 -5.45 1.03 -0.46
CA TYR A 120 -4.40 1.06 0.56
C TYR A 120 -3.27 0.10 0.22
N SER A 121 -2.06 0.48 0.61
CA SER A 121 -0.87 -0.30 0.31
C SER A 121 -0.70 -1.47 1.27
N VAL A 122 -0.07 -2.54 0.79
CA VAL A 122 0.37 -3.67 1.61
C VAL A 122 1.35 -3.25 2.71
N ASN A 123 2.12 -2.18 2.46
CA ASN A 123 3.07 -1.61 3.43
C ASN A 123 2.37 -0.78 4.54
N GLU A 124 1.07 -0.46 4.36
CA GLU A 124 0.26 0.33 5.30
C GLU A 124 -0.71 -0.52 6.12
N ILE A 125 -0.42 -1.82 6.26
CA ILE A 125 -1.22 -2.74 7.06
C ILE A 125 -0.41 -3.15 8.29
N TYR A 126 -0.90 -2.75 9.45
CA TYR A 126 -0.20 -2.90 10.71
C TYR A 126 -1.01 -3.69 11.74
N GLY A 127 -0.31 -4.37 12.63
CA GLY A 127 -0.84 -4.87 13.89
C GLY A 127 -0.34 -4.03 15.05
N ILE A 128 -0.98 -4.19 16.21
CA ILE A 128 -0.53 -3.58 17.48
C ILE A 128 0.14 -4.67 18.32
N ARG A 129 1.32 -4.38 18.85
CA ARG A 129 2.02 -5.23 19.82
C ARG A 129 2.64 -4.40 20.93
N GLU A 130 2.88 -5.04 22.07
CA GLU A 130 3.68 -4.44 23.13
C GLU A 130 5.14 -4.28 22.67
N SER A 131 5.72 -3.10 22.89
CA SER A 131 7.12 -2.82 22.59
C SER A 131 8.00 -3.38 23.70
N GLY A 132 8.83 -4.38 23.36
CA GLY A 132 9.76 -5.00 24.30
C GLY A 132 10.88 -4.06 24.80
N LYS A 133 10.99 -2.85 24.23
CA LYS A 133 12.01 -1.84 24.57
C LYS A 133 11.89 -1.29 26.00
N TYR A 134 10.76 -1.47 26.66
CA TYR A 134 10.45 -0.89 27.97
C TYR A 134 9.95 -1.91 29.01
N ALA A 135 10.48 -3.14 28.98
CA ALA A 135 10.13 -4.17 29.95
C ALA A 135 10.42 -3.69 31.40
N GLY A 136 9.38 -3.71 32.26
CA GLY A 136 9.49 -3.37 33.69
C GLY A 136 8.87 -2.02 34.13
N LEU A 137 8.27 -1.24 33.22
CA LEU A 137 7.52 -0.03 33.56
C LEU A 137 6.07 -0.34 33.99
N LYS A 138 5.44 0.55 34.78
CA LYS A 138 4.01 0.46 35.16
C LYS A 138 3.03 0.61 33.98
N GLN A 139 3.50 1.12 32.85
CA GLN A 139 2.71 1.48 31.67
C GLN A 139 3.10 0.58 30.50
N VAL A 140 2.12 0.03 29.78
CA VAL A 140 2.33 -0.81 28.60
C VAL A 140 2.50 0.06 27.36
N TYR A 141 3.64 -0.07 26.69
CA TYR A 141 3.96 0.64 25.44
C TYR A 141 3.59 -0.21 24.24
N ASN A 142 2.84 0.35 23.30
CA ASN A 142 2.40 -0.32 22.10
C ASN A 142 2.94 0.39 20.85
N GLU A 143 3.36 -0.40 19.87
CA GLU A 143 3.84 0.07 18.58
C GLU A 143 3.10 -0.63 17.43
N PHE A 144 3.07 0.02 16.27
CA PHE A 144 2.59 -0.60 15.04
C PHE A 144 3.69 -1.45 14.43
N TYR A 145 3.36 -2.66 13.99
CA TYR A 145 4.27 -3.51 13.22
C TYR A 145 3.59 -3.91 11.92
N ARG A 146 4.33 -3.93 10.80
CA ARG A 146 3.78 -4.35 9.51
C ARG A 146 3.42 -5.83 9.57
N ILE A 147 2.23 -6.18 9.10
CA ILE A 147 1.76 -7.58 9.10
C ILE A 147 2.36 -8.34 7.93
N TYR A 148 2.40 -7.71 6.76
CA TYR A 148 2.97 -8.30 5.56
C TYR A 148 4.38 -7.74 5.38
N HIS A 149 5.36 -8.63 5.43
CA HIS A 149 6.73 -8.34 5.04
C HIS A 149 6.95 -8.90 3.64
N TRP A 150 7.85 -8.26 2.88
CA TRP A 150 8.33 -8.80 1.62
C TRP A 150 8.96 -10.17 1.86
N VAL A 151 8.26 -11.23 1.44
CA VAL A 151 8.80 -12.60 1.49
C VAL A 151 9.40 -12.90 0.14
N SER A 152 10.69 -13.18 0.11
CA SER A 152 11.26 -13.96 -0.97
C SER A 152 12.58 -14.60 -0.54
N GLU A 153 12.52 -15.83 -0.02
CA GLU A 153 13.56 -16.80 -0.35
C GLU A 153 13.15 -17.35 -1.72
N ILE A 154 13.90 -16.97 -2.76
CA ILE A 154 13.60 -17.35 -4.14
C ILE A 154 14.54 -18.50 -4.49
N GLU A 155 14.01 -19.71 -4.56
CA GLU A 155 14.65 -20.73 -5.38
C GLU A 155 14.22 -20.50 -6.83
N LYS A 156 15.20 -20.13 -7.66
CA LYS A 156 15.08 -19.77 -9.09
C LYS A 156 14.44 -20.86 -9.97
N SER A 157 14.16 -22.06 -9.45
CA SER A 157 13.78 -23.21 -10.27
C SER A 157 12.32 -23.16 -10.76
N ASN A 158 12.20 -22.90 -12.07
CA ASN A 158 11.04 -23.11 -12.96
C ASN A 158 9.78 -22.30 -12.66
N ILE A 159 9.87 -20.96 -12.58
CA ILE A 159 8.67 -20.12 -12.77
C ILE A 159 8.14 -20.40 -14.17
N VAL A 160 6.96 -21.00 -14.27
CA VAL A 160 6.31 -21.34 -15.55
C VAL A 160 5.18 -20.37 -15.90
N LYS A 161 4.74 -19.57 -14.92
CA LYS A 161 3.62 -18.64 -15.05
C LYS A 161 3.89 -17.32 -14.33
N VAL A 162 3.56 -16.22 -14.99
CA VAL A 162 3.56 -14.86 -14.41
C VAL A 162 2.14 -14.32 -14.48
N VAL A 163 1.58 -13.95 -13.33
CA VAL A 163 0.29 -13.27 -13.21
C VAL A 163 0.56 -11.80 -12.98
N VAL A 164 0.23 -10.97 -13.96
CA VAL A 164 0.35 -9.51 -13.85
C VAL A 164 -1.02 -8.93 -13.53
N GLU A 165 -1.09 -8.02 -12.57
CA GLU A 165 -2.32 -7.39 -12.13
C GLU A 165 -3.05 -6.63 -13.26
N ASP A 166 -2.33 -5.77 -13.97
CA ASP A 166 -2.86 -4.88 -15.00
C ASP A 166 -3.11 -5.60 -16.35
N THR A 167 -3.80 -4.91 -17.27
CA THR A 167 -3.99 -5.26 -18.69
C THR A 167 -3.23 -4.33 -19.64
N ASN A 168 -2.65 -3.24 -19.14
CA ASN A 168 -2.08 -2.19 -19.96
C ASN A 168 -0.54 -2.22 -19.96
N SER A 169 0.13 -1.08 -19.84
CA SER A 169 1.57 -0.91 -20.06
C SER A 169 2.45 -1.82 -19.19
N GLY A 170 2.07 -2.08 -17.94
CA GLY A 170 2.77 -3.04 -17.09
C GLY A 170 2.69 -4.46 -17.66
N TYR A 171 1.50 -4.88 -18.09
CA TYR A 171 1.32 -6.18 -18.74
C TYR A 171 2.10 -6.29 -20.05
N GLU A 172 2.04 -5.28 -20.92
CA GLU A 172 2.82 -5.27 -22.17
C GLU A 172 4.32 -5.42 -21.92
N PHE A 173 4.85 -4.75 -20.90
CA PHE A 173 6.26 -4.86 -20.51
C PHE A 173 6.62 -6.27 -20.05
N PHE A 174 5.91 -6.82 -19.06
CA PHE A 174 6.21 -8.15 -18.53
C PHE A 174 5.99 -9.26 -19.55
N SER A 175 4.98 -9.13 -20.42
CA SER A 175 4.77 -10.06 -21.53
C SER A 175 5.94 -10.05 -22.51
N ALA A 176 6.57 -8.90 -22.75
CA ALA A 176 7.74 -8.79 -23.62
C ALA A 176 9.03 -9.32 -22.98
N LEU A 177 9.08 -9.48 -21.65
CA LEU A 177 10.23 -10.09 -20.96
C LEU A 177 10.25 -11.62 -21.08
N ALA A 178 9.11 -12.26 -21.33
CA ALA A 178 9.04 -13.72 -21.51
C ALA A 178 9.54 -14.12 -22.90
N ALA A 179 10.84 -14.42 -23.02
CA ALA A 179 11.43 -14.96 -24.24
C ALA A 179 10.85 -16.36 -24.56
N ASP A 180 10.74 -16.70 -25.85
CA ASP A 180 10.30 -18.02 -26.34
C ASP A 180 8.96 -18.55 -25.77
N GLY A 181 8.11 -17.66 -25.24
CA GLY A 181 6.81 -18.01 -24.67
C GLY A 181 6.87 -18.63 -23.27
N GLN A 182 8.00 -18.53 -22.57
CA GLN A 182 8.13 -18.95 -21.16
C GLN A 182 8.83 -17.88 -20.31
N PRO A 183 8.35 -17.61 -19.08
CA PRO A 183 7.10 -18.10 -18.49
C PRO A 183 5.85 -17.58 -19.21
N ILE A 184 4.73 -18.29 -19.11
CA ILE A 184 3.45 -17.81 -19.65
C ILE A 184 2.98 -16.61 -18.83
N VAL A 185 2.89 -15.45 -19.46
CA VAL A 185 2.39 -14.22 -18.82
C VAL A 185 0.89 -14.07 -19.06
N ILE A 186 0.12 -13.90 -17.99
CA ILE A 186 -1.32 -13.67 -18.04
C ILE A 186 -1.71 -12.44 -17.24
N SER A 187 -2.70 -11.70 -17.72
CA SER A 187 -3.31 -10.60 -16.97
C SER A 187 -4.34 -11.13 -15.96
N ALA A 188 -4.40 -10.49 -14.80
CA ALA A 188 -5.41 -10.66 -13.78
C ALA A 188 -6.62 -9.74 -13.97
N GLU A 189 -6.57 -8.76 -14.89
CA GLU A 189 -7.64 -7.78 -15.14
C GLU A 189 -7.99 -6.97 -13.88
N GLY A 190 -6.97 -6.66 -13.08
CA GLY A 190 -7.03 -5.88 -11.86
C GLY A 190 -6.71 -6.68 -10.59
N ASN A 191 -6.44 -5.95 -9.50
CA ASN A 191 -6.13 -6.48 -8.17
C ASN A 191 -7.03 -7.65 -7.75
N SER A 192 -8.35 -7.49 -7.91
CA SER A 192 -9.34 -8.49 -7.49
C SER A 192 -9.30 -9.81 -8.28
N GLY A 193 -8.71 -9.81 -9.48
CA GLY A 193 -8.59 -11.00 -10.31
C GLY A 193 -7.40 -11.88 -9.96
N VAL A 194 -6.38 -11.37 -9.26
CA VAL A 194 -5.17 -12.12 -8.89
C VAL A 194 -5.53 -13.37 -8.09
N PHE A 195 -6.38 -13.24 -7.08
CA PHE A 195 -6.86 -14.37 -6.29
C PHE A 195 -7.54 -15.44 -7.14
N LYS A 196 -8.37 -15.03 -8.11
CA LYS A 196 -9.08 -15.95 -9.01
C LYS A 196 -8.11 -16.72 -9.91
N LYS A 197 -7.07 -16.06 -10.44
CA LYS A 197 -6.03 -16.69 -11.25
C LYS A 197 -5.22 -17.70 -10.44
N LEU A 198 -4.89 -17.35 -9.19
CA LEU A 198 -4.19 -18.27 -8.28
C LEU A 198 -5.05 -19.47 -7.88
N LEU A 199 -6.35 -19.30 -7.67
CA LEU A 199 -7.24 -20.42 -7.31
C LEU A 199 -7.41 -21.43 -8.45
N GLY A 200 -7.37 -20.97 -9.70
CA GLY A 200 -7.52 -21.80 -10.90
C GLY A 200 -6.22 -22.37 -11.47
N ARG A 201 -5.07 -22.15 -10.81
CA ARG A 201 -3.78 -22.65 -11.27
C ARG A 201 -3.59 -24.13 -10.95
N ASP A 202 -2.63 -24.77 -11.63
CA ASP A 202 -2.13 -26.06 -11.19
C ASP A 202 -1.28 -25.87 -9.92
N PRO A 203 -1.60 -26.53 -8.79
CA PRO A 203 -0.85 -26.40 -7.54
C PRO A 203 0.61 -26.85 -7.61
N SER A 204 1.04 -27.55 -8.67
CA SER A 204 2.45 -27.93 -8.89
C SER A 204 3.27 -26.87 -9.61
N GLU A 205 2.64 -25.92 -10.31
CA GLU A 205 3.33 -24.89 -11.08
C GLU A 205 3.88 -23.78 -10.20
N THR A 206 5.15 -23.42 -10.38
CA THR A 206 5.70 -22.20 -9.76
C THR A 206 5.20 -20.96 -10.49
N CYS A 207 4.58 -20.05 -9.73
CA CYS A 207 3.92 -18.86 -10.23
C CYS A 207 4.52 -17.59 -9.61
N LEU A 208 4.87 -16.61 -10.44
CA LEU A 208 5.18 -15.25 -10.00
C LEU A 208 3.94 -14.38 -10.14
N VAL A 209 3.60 -13.63 -9.11
CA VAL A 209 2.56 -12.60 -9.13
C VAL A 209 3.22 -11.25 -9.10
N ILE A 210 2.85 -10.37 -10.03
CA ILE A 210 3.29 -8.99 -10.09
C ILE A 210 2.06 -8.09 -9.95
N ALA A 211 2.00 -7.28 -8.90
CA ALA A 211 0.88 -6.37 -8.65
C ALA A 211 1.32 -5.06 -8.01
N ASP A 212 0.51 -4.01 -8.18
CA ASP A 212 0.77 -2.68 -7.63
C ASP A 212 0.56 -2.68 -6.11
N GLY A 213 1.67 -2.81 -5.36
CA GLY A 213 1.70 -2.86 -3.91
C GLY A 213 1.16 -1.60 -3.23
N ALA A 214 1.09 -0.46 -3.93
CA ALA A 214 0.43 0.75 -3.45
C ALA A 214 -1.09 0.58 -3.25
N ALA A 215 -1.73 -0.37 -3.95
CA ALA A 215 -3.18 -0.58 -3.92
C ALA A 215 -3.60 -2.04 -3.66
N PHE A 216 -2.67 -3.00 -3.57
CA PHE A 216 -2.95 -4.43 -3.38
C PHE A 216 -3.40 -4.81 -1.95
N GLY A 217 -3.52 -3.86 -1.03
CA GLY A 217 -3.79 -4.14 0.38
C GLY A 217 -5.15 -4.79 0.67
N SER A 218 -6.17 -4.55 -0.16
CA SER A 218 -7.47 -5.24 -0.05
C SER A 218 -7.37 -6.74 -0.32
N GLU A 219 -6.37 -7.14 -1.09
CA GLU A 219 -6.21 -8.48 -1.66
C GLU A 219 -5.22 -9.35 -0.90
N ILE A 220 -4.20 -8.73 -0.31
CA ILE A 220 -3.06 -9.44 0.25
C ILE A 220 -3.46 -10.47 1.30
N ASP A 221 -4.48 -10.21 2.13
CA ASP A 221 -4.90 -11.15 3.18
C ASP A 221 -5.43 -12.47 2.61
N ARG A 222 -6.32 -12.39 1.61
CA ARG A 222 -6.88 -13.58 0.98
C ARG A 222 -5.85 -14.31 0.11
N VAL A 223 -4.95 -13.57 -0.53
CA VAL A 223 -3.85 -14.15 -1.30
C VAL A 223 -2.88 -14.87 -0.38
N MET A 224 -2.45 -14.26 0.71
CA MET A 224 -1.56 -14.89 1.70
C MET A 224 -2.19 -16.13 2.34
N LYS A 225 -3.51 -16.10 2.65
CA LYS A 225 -4.23 -17.30 3.13
C LYS A 225 -4.27 -18.43 2.10
N LEU A 226 -4.37 -18.10 0.82
CA LEU A 226 -4.37 -19.09 -0.27
C LEU A 226 -3.00 -19.73 -0.47
N ILE A 227 -1.93 -18.95 -0.31
CA ILE A 227 -0.54 -19.40 -0.58
C ILE A 227 0.23 -19.79 0.68
N HIS A 228 -0.41 -19.77 1.86
CA HIS A 228 0.24 -19.97 3.16
C HIS A 228 1.11 -21.25 3.22
N ASP A 229 0.66 -22.32 2.57
CA ASP A 229 1.36 -23.62 2.51
C ASP A 229 1.96 -23.90 1.12
N ALA A 230 2.03 -22.87 0.26
CA ALA A 230 2.42 -23.00 -1.14
C ALA A 230 3.77 -22.30 -1.39
N ASP A 231 4.86 -23.06 -1.27
CA ASP A 231 6.22 -22.58 -1.53
C ASP A 231 6.47 -22.22 -3.02
N ASN A 232 5.50 -22.48 -3.88
CA ASN A 232 5.57 -22.28 -5.32
C ASN A 232 4.84 -21.00 -5.80
N VAL A 233 4.47 -20.08 -4.91
CA VAL A 233 3.96 -18.75 -5.31
C VAL A 233 4.85 -17.66 -4.79
N ILE A 234 5.42 -16.88 -5.73
CA ILE A 234 6.28 -15.74 -5.44
C ILE A 234 5.45 -14.47 -5.63
N LEU A 235 5.43 -13.58 -4.64
CA LEU A 235 4.78 -12.28 -4.75
C LEU A 235 5.82 -11.18 -4.95
N TYR A 236 5.69 -10.43 -6.04
CA TYR A 236 6.42 -9.20 -6.29
C TYR A 236 5.45 -8.02 -6.33
N LEU A 237 5.54 -7.13 -5.34
CA LEU A 237 4.55 -6.09 -5.09
C LEU A 237 5.16 -4.67 -5.14
N PRO A 238 5.83 -4.27 -6.25
CA PRO A 238 6.40 -2.92 -6.38
C PRO A 238 5.34 -1.85 -6.13
N GLU A 239 5.74 -0.62 -5.79
CA GLU A 239 4.77 0.47 -5.56
C GLU A 239 3.79 0.62 -6.72
N SER A 240 4.33 0.71 -7.94
CA SER A 240 3.61 0.45 -9.19
C SER A 240 4.61 0.18 -10.31
N PHE A 241 4.13 -0.17 -11.51
CA PHE A 241 4.99 -0.22 -12.70
C PHE A 241 5.60 1.15 -13.05
N GLU A 242 4.86 2.25 -12.93
CA GLU A 242 5.37 3.60 -13.20
C GLU A 242 6.46 4.00 -12.21
N TRP A 243 6.30 3.60 -10.95
CA TRP A 243 7.36 3.76 -9.96
C TRP A 243 8.63 2.99 -10.34
N LEU A 244 8.52 1.78 -10.91
CA LEU A 244 9.69 1.04 -11.41
C LEU A 244 10.40 1.78 -12.53
N ILE A 245 9.67 2.35 -13.48
CA ILE A 245 10.26 3.16 -14.56
C ILE A 245 11.00 4.37 -13.95
N LEU A 246 10.42 5.07 -12.98
CA LEU A 246 11.08 6.19 -12.31
C LEU A 246 12.32 5.73 -11.53
N LYS A 247 12.23 4.62 -10.77
CA LYS A 247 13.33 4.02 -10.00
C LYS A 247 14.49 3.58 -10.89
N SER A 248 14.22 3.20 -12.14
CA SER A 248 15.24 2.69 -13.07
C SER A 248 16.32 3.71 -13.49
N GLY A 249 16.12 5.01 -13.21
CA GLY A 249 17.02 6.06 -13.68
C GLY A 249 16.96 6.23 -15.21
N LEU A 250 15.81 5.94 -15.81
CA LEU A 250 15.53 6.32 -17.20
C LEU A 250 15.22 7.80 -17.33
N ILE A 251 14.55 8.35 -16.32
CA ILE A 251 14.29 9.77 -16.19
C ILE A 251 15.24 10.29 -15.12
N ASP A 252 16.30 10.96 -15.56
CA ASP A 252 17.32 11.50 -14.67
C ASP A 252 16.91 12.88 -14.11
N GLY A 253 17.15 13.07 -12.81
CA GLY A 253 16.93 14.36 -12.15
C GLY A 253 17.01 14.24 -10.64
N THR A 254 17.72 15.15 -9.99
CA THR A 254 17.83 15.21 -8.51
C THR A 254 16.47 15.27 -7.84
N ARG A 255 15.52 16.01 -8.44
CA ARG A 255 14.13 16.10 -7.98
C ARG A 255 13.43 14.74 -7.93
N ILE A 256 13.63 13.88 -8.93
CA ILE A 256 13.01 12.54 -8.98
C ILE A 256 13.62 11.66 -7.90
N GLN A 257 14.95 11.70 -7.74
CA GLN A 257 15.64 10.92 -6.71
C GLN A 257 15.22 11.33 -5.29
N GLU A 258 15.14 12.63 -5.00
CA GLU A 258 14.66 13.15 -3.71
C GLU A 258 13.22 12.75 -3.43
N MET A 259 12.38 12.78 -4.46
CA MET A 259 10.98 12.35 -4.37
C MET A 259 10.85 10.84 -4.14
N LEU A 260 11.60 10.00 -4.86
CA LEU A 260 11.58 8.56 -4.65
C LEU A 260 12.08 8.17 -3.24
N ALA A 261 12.99 8.96 -2.68
CA ALA A 261 13.52 8.74 -1.34
C ALA A 261 12.52 9.12 -0.22
N ASN A 262 11.72 10.18 -0.42
CA ASN A 262 10.76 10.66 0.58
C ASN A 262 9.39 11.04 -0.05
N PRO A 263 8.69 10.08 -0.69
CA PRO A 263 7.49 10.33 -1.47
C PRO A 263 6.37 11.00 -0.68
N GLU A 264 6.24 10.70 0.61
CA GLU A 264 5.25 11.31 1.49
C GLU A 264 5.32 12.85 1.50
N ASN A 265 6.50 13.43 1.28
CA ASN A 265 6.67 14.89 1.25
C ASN A 265 6.19 15.56 -0.05
N TYR A 266 5.82 14.77 -1.06
CA TYR A 266 5.40 15.25 -2.37
C TYR A 266 3.94 14.92 -2.69
N ILE A 267 3.43 13.80 -2.16
CA ILE A 267 2.13 13.26 -2.54
C ILE A 267 1.02 13.85 -1.67
N LEU A 268 0.12 14.61 -2.30
CA LEU A 268 -1.03 15.24 -1.65
C LEU A 268 -2.25 14.31 -1.64
N SER A 269 -2.81 14.07 -0.44
CA SER A 269 -3.93 13.13 -0.21
C SER A 269 -5.24 13.51 -0.90
N ASP A 270 -5.48 14.80 -1.11
CA ASP A 270 -6.69 15.34 -1.76
C ASP A 270 -6.63 15.22 -3.29
N LYS A 271 -5.41 15.17 -3.84
CA LYS A 271 -5.14 15.05 -5.26
C LYS A 271 -4.96 13.60 -5.72
N TYR A 272 -4.31 12.77 -4.91
CA TYR A 272 -3.95 11.41 -5.27
C TYR A 272 -4.46 10.42 -4.22
N PHE A 273 -5.38 9.55 -4.64
CA PHE A 273 -6.00 8.58 -3.74
C PHE A 273 -5.05 7.42 -3.39
N SER A 274 -4.11 7.12 -4.29
CA SER A 274 -3.01 6.18 -4.11
C SER A 274 -1.71 6.81 -4.63
N TRP A 275 -0.57 6.29 -4.17
CA TRP A 275 0.72 6.73 -4.68
C TRP A 275 0.95 6.34 -6.15
N GLU A 276 0.34 5.25 -6.61
CA GLU A 276 0.35 4.84 -8.03
C GLU A 276 -0.24 5.94 -8.95
N GLN A 277 -1.31 6.62 -8.53
CA GLN A 277 -1.86 7.77 -9.27
C GLN A 277 -0.84 8.92 -9.37
N TYR A 278 -0.08 9.15 -8.30
CA TYR A 278 0.97 10.17 -8.31
C TYR A 278 2.12 9.80 -9.23
N PHE A 279 2.68 8.59 -9.10
CA PHE A 279 3.80 8.14 -9.94
C PHE A 279 3.40 8.11 -11.41
N THR A 280 2.17 7.70 -11.73
CA THR A 280 1.61 7.79 -13.08
C THR A 280 1.60 9.22 -13.59
N ALA A 281 1.04 10.16 -12.81
CA ALA A 281 0.96 11.55 -13.21
C ALA A 281 2.35 12.18 -13.39
N LEU A 282 3.29 11.88 -12.49
CA LEU A 282 4.66 12.37 -12.57
C LEU A 282 5.38 11.82 -13.79
N LEU A 283 5.30 10.51 -14.05
CA LEU A 283 5.97 9.89 -15.20
C LEU A 283 5.45 10.46 -16.52
N ILE A 284 4.13 10.66 -16.64
CA ILE A 284 3.54 11.29 -17.84
C ILE A 284 4.08 12.72 -18.02
N ASP A 285 4.16 13.50 -16.95
CA ASP A 285 4.63 14.89 -17.01
C ASP A 285 6.12 14.97 -17.38
N GLU A 286 6.96 14.20 -16.71
CA GLU A 286 8.42 14.21 -16.92
C GLU A 286 8.85 13.63 -18.27
N THR A 287 8.02 12.77 -18.88
CA THR A 287 8.31 12.18 -20.20
C THR A 287 7.57 12.87 -21.34
N LYS A 288 6.74 13.87 -21.05
CA LYS A 288 5.94 14.57 -22.05
C LYS A 288 6.83 15.21 -23.11
N ASP A 289 6.44 15.06 -24.38
CA ASP A 289 7.17 15.62 -25.53
C ASP A 289 8.61 15.09 -25.67
N THR A 290 8.94 13.96 -25.03
CA THR A 290 10.22 13.24 -25.18
C THR A 290 10.03 11.93 -25.95
N PHE A 291 11.14 11.32 -26.38
CA PHE A 291 11.11 9.99 -26.99
C PHE A 291 10.65 8.88 -26.01
N LEU A 292 10.74 9.15 -24.70
CA LEU A 292 10.27 8.29 -23.62
C LEU A 292 8.82 8.57 -23.22
N SER A 293 8.03 9.33 -24.00
CA SER A 293 6.63 9.65 -23.65
C SER A 293 5.87 8.42 -23.16
N TYR A 294 5.39 8.49 -21.91
CA TYR A 294 4.65 7.41 -21.27
C TYR A 294 3.14 7.52 -21.49
N SER A 295 2.48 6.37 -21.58
CA SER A 295 1.02 6.26 -21.50
C SER A 295 0.67 5.03 -20.66
N LYS A 296 -0.26 5.16 -19.71
CA LYS A 296 -0.73 4.04 -18.87
C LYS A 296 -1.44 2.97 -19.71
N LYS A 297 -2.12 3.37 -20.80
CA LYS A 297 -2.96 2.47 -21.61
C LYS A 297 -2.20 1.61 -22.61
N LYS A 298 -1.05 2.09 -23.09
CA LYS A 298 -0.25 1.42 -24.10
C LYS A 298 1.20 1.82 -23.93
N LEU A 299 2.08 0.83 -23.81
CA LEU A 299 3.50 1.05 -23.59
C LEU A 299 4.12 1.63 -24.87
N ASN A 300 4.95 2.66 -24.70
CA ASN A 300 5.79 3.15 -25.79
C ASN A 300 6.85 2.07 -26.11
N PRO A 301 6.96 1.59 -27.37
CA PRO A 301 7.89 0.51 -27.73
C PRO A 301 9.35 0.77 -27.36
N VAL A 302 9.75 2.05 -27.20
CA VAL A 302 11.09 2.43 -26.72
C VAL A 302 11.43 1.76 -25.38
N TYR A 303 10.45 1.57 -24.48
CA TYR A 303 10.68 0.88 -23.20
C TYR A 303 11.05 -0.60 -23.35
N LEU A 304 10.84 -1.19 -24.54
CA LEU A 304 11.21 -2.57 -24.86
C LEU A 304 12.57 -2.69 -25.55
N HIS A 305 13.20 -1.56 -25.89
CA HIS A 305 14.57 -1.56 -26.40
C HIS A 305 15.55 -2.03 -25.33
N GLU A 306 16.68 -2.60 -25.75
CA GLU A 306 17.62 -3.31 -24.87
C GLU A 306 18.06 -2.47 -23.67
N ILE A 307 18.47 -1.21 -23.90
CA ILE A 307 18.99 -0.32 -22.85
C ILE A 307 17.89 0.01 -21.83
N GLU A 308 16.73 0.45 -22.31
CA GLU A 308 15.62 0.86 -21.46
C GLU A 308 15.04 -0.31 -20.67
N LYS A 309 14.82 -1.43 -21.35
CA LYS A 309 14.35 -2.68 -20.76
C LYS A 309 15.30 -3.15 -19.66
N SER A 310 16.60 -3.20 -19.93
CA SER A 310 17.60 -3.61 -18.92
C SER A 310 17.64 -2.69 -17.70
N LYS A 311 17.49 -1.37 -17.88
CA LYS A 311 17.40 -0.44 -16.73
C LYS A 311 16.20 -0.74 -15.84
N ILE A 312 15.02 -0.99 -16.43
CA ILE A 312 13.80 -1.29 -15.67
C ILE A 312 13.92 -2.65 -14.97
N VAL A 313 14.43 -3.68 -15.65
CA VAL A 313 14.67 -5.00 -15.06
C VAL A 313 15.64 -4.91 -13.87
N ASN A 314 16.72 -4.14 -13.99
CA ASN A 314 17.67 -3.93 -12.90
C ASN A 314 17.04 -3.22 -11.69
N ALA A 315 16.01 -2.39 -11.89
CA ALA A 315 15.28 -1.74 -10.81
C ALA A 315 14.38 -2.70 -10.01
N MET A 316 14.15 -3.91 -10.53
CA MET A 316 13.35 -4.96 -9.88
C MET A 316 14.16 -5.81 -8.88
N ASP A 317 15.41 -5.42 -8.59
CA ASP A 317 16.31 -6.09 -7.65
C ASP A 317 16.42 -7.60 -7.99
N LYS A 318 16.32 -8.51 -6.99
CA LYS A 318 16.44 -9.96 -7.20
C LYS A 318 15.40 -10.55 -8.17
N ILE A 319 14.23 -9.91 -8.32
CA ILE A 319 13.19 -10.38 -9.25
C ILE A 319 13.62 -10.12 -10.70
N GLY A 320 14.44 -9.09 -10.95
CA GLY A 320 14.98 -8.81 -12.29
C GLY A 320 15.85 -9.96 -12.83
N GLU A 321 16.54 -10.69 -11.95
CA GLU A 321 17.36 -11.86 -12.32
C GLU A 321 16.52 -13.03 -12.89
N LEU A 322 15.20 -13.03 -12.70
CA LEU A 322 14.28 -14.00 -13.29
C LEU A 322 14.02 -13.73 -14.78
N PHE A 323 14.21 -12.49 -15.20
CA PHE A 323 13.95 -12.02 -16.57
C PHE A 323 15.22 -11.64 -17.33
N SER A 324 16.37 -11.74 -16.66
CA SER A 324 17.67 -11.50 -17.29
C SER A 324 18.14 -12.80 -17.94
N ASP A 325 18.42 -12.76 -19.24
CA ASP A 325 19.12 -13.85 -19.91
C ASP A 325 20.51 -14.02 -19.26
N ASN A 326 20.93 -15.28 -19.01
CA ASN A 326 22.29 -15.60 -18.57
C ASN A 326 23.33 -15.17 -19.62
#